data_AF-A0A817Z091-F1
#
_entry.id   AF-A0A817Z091-F1
#
_cell.length_a   1.000
_cell.length_b   1.000
_cell.length_c   1.000
_cell.angle_alpha   90.00
_cell.angle_beta   90.00
_cell.angle_gamma   90.00
#
_symmetry.space_group_name_H-M   'P 1'
#
loop_
_entity.id
_entity.type
_entity.pdbx_description
1 polymer ?
#
loop_
_entity_poly.entity_id
_entity_poly.type
_entity_poly.pdbx_seq_one_letter_code
_entity_poly.pdbx_strand_id
1 'polypeptide(L)'
;MVKFDSATVVQQKLRAEFGINTPGLTCIKDTFERFCETGTVEDRERSGRPSSISEETIDKVSDALKDKPQSSVRSVATDCSIPPTATHRIMTEYLALKPYKAQFVQQLYEEDLQDRVEMYIKVLNRKLAISYGAPVMYMVTIYRNYSNIKP
;
A
#
# COMPACT_ATOMS: atom_id res chain seq x y z
N MET A 1 23.04 27.36 23.96
CA MET A 1 23.88 26.22 23.54
C MET A 1 24.08 25.31 24.72
N VAL A 2 23.82 24.01 24.57
CA VAL A 2 24.11 23.01 25.61
C VAL A 2 25.63 22.93 25.76
N LYS A 3 26.14 23.13 26.98
CA LYS A 3 27.58 23.04 27.27
C LYS A 3 27.97 21.57 27.41
N PHE A 4 28.90 21.10 26.59
CA PHE A 4 29.57 19.82 26.78
C PHE A 4 30.93 20.08 27.42
N ASP A 5 31.01 19.88 28.73
CA ASP A 5 32.23 20.18 29.49
C ASP A 5 33.38 19.25 29.07
N SER A 6 33.17 17.94 29.19
CA SER A 6 34.10 16.89 28.76
C SER A 6 33.42 15.51 28.83
N ALA A 7 33.75 14.63 27.88
CA ALA A 7 33.23 13.26 27.84
C ALA A 7 33.53 12.48 29.15
N THR A 8 34.66 12.76 29.80
CA THR A 8 35.06 12.10 31.05
C THR A 8 34.16 12.50 32.22
N VAL A 9 33.78 13.78 32.31
CA VAL A 9 32.88 14.28 33.37
C VAL A 9 31.49 13.68 33.21
N VAL A 10 31.00 13.60 31.97
CA VAL A 10 29.72 12.95 31.64
C VAL A 10 29.77 11.47 32.00
N GLN A 11 30.84 10.76 31.65
CA GLN A 11 30.97 9.34 31.98
C GLN A 11 31.02 9.09 33.50
N GLN A 12 31.70 9.94 34.28
CA GLN A 12 31.72 9.81 35.74
C GLN A 12 30.32 9.99 36.35
N LYS A 13 29.55 10.98 35.88
CA LYS A 13 28.16 11.18 36.31
C LYS A 13 27.29 9.98 35.94
N LEU A 14 27.41 9.49 34.71
CA LEU A 14 26.68 8.29 34.27
C LEU A 14 27.08 7.03 35.05
N ARG A 15 28.35 6.87 35.44
CA ARG A 15 28.78 5.77 36.32
C ARG A 15 28.20 5.87 37.72
N ALA A 16 28.06 7.08 38.25
CA ALA A 16 27.44 7.30 39.55
C ALA A 16 25.94 6.90 39.54
N GLU A 17 25.23 7.13 38.43
CA GLU A 17 23.81 6.84 38.30
C GLU A 17 23.52 5.40 37.83
N PHE A 18 24.22 4.91 36.81
CA PHE A 18 23.94 3.65 36.11
C PHE A 18 24.96 2.53 36.36
N GLY A 19 26.03 2.81 37.12
CA GLY A 19 27.03 1.82 37.53
C GLY A 19 27.77 1.19 36.34
N ILE A 20 27.78 -0.15 36.30
CA ILE A 20 28.54 -0.95 35.33
C ILE A 20 28.06 -0.74 33.88
N ASN A 21 26.77 -0.44 33.68
CA ASN A 21 26.15 -0.31 32.36
C ASN A 21 26.40 1.07 31.70
N THR A 22 27.56 1.67 31.97
CA THR A 22 27.87 3.02 31.47
C THR A 22 28.50 2.96 30.07
N PRO A 23 28.04 3.77 29.12
CA PRO A 23 28.64 3.85 27.79
C PRO A 23 30.12 4.27 27.82
N GLY A 24 30.86 3.83 26.80
CA GLY A 24 32.25 4.24 26.60
C GLY A 24 32.37 5.73 26.26
N LEU A 25 33.58 6.28 26.42
CA LEU A 25 33.85 7.69 26.11
C LEU A 25 33.57 8.06 24.65
N THR A 26 33.85 7.14 23.72
CA THR A 26 33.56 7.30 22.28
C THR A 26 32.05 7.40 22.04
N CYS A 27 31.28 6.45 22.59
CA CYS A 27 29.82 6.46 22.50
C CYS A 27 29.19 7.78 23.02
N ILE A 28 29.72 8.33 24.12
CA ILE A 28 29.27 9.62 24.67
C ILE A 28 29.56 10.77 23.71
N LYS A 29 30.76 10.81 23.10
CA LYS A 29 31.11 11.83 22.10
C LYS A 29 30.26 11.71 20.84
N ASP A 30 30.16 10.51 20.27
CA ASP A 30 29.38 10.26 19.06
C ASP A 30 27.91 10.61 19.26
N THR A 31 27.38 10.36 20.46
CA THR A 31 26.00 10.73 20.81
C THR A 31 25.83 12.24 20.95
N PHE A 32 26.81 12.94 21.53
CA PHE A 32 26.78 14.40 21.62
C PHE A 32 26.90 15.07 20.24
N GLU A 33 27.78 14.56 19.38
CA GLU A 33 27.93 15.03 18.00
C GLU A 33 26.63 14.82 17.22
N ARG A 34 26.04 13.62 17.29
CA ARG A 34 24.71 13.35 16.69
C ARG A 34 23.63 14.31 17.19
N PHE A 35 23.61 14.58 18.50
CA PHE A 35 22.67 15.52 19.08
C PHE A 35 22.89 16.96 18.59
N CYS A 36 24.14 17.39 18.38
CA CYS A 36 24.43 18.71 17.84
C CYS A 36 24.05 18.84 16.36
N GLU A 37 24.20 17.78 15.57
CA GLU A 37 23.87 17.73 14.15
C GLU A 37 22.35 17.70 13.90
N THR A 38 21.66 16.75 14.54
CA THR A 38 20.26 16.42 14.23
C THR A 38 19.27 17.00 15.25
N GLY A 39 19.76 17.42 16.43
CA GLY A 39 18.91 17.81 17.56
C GLY A 39 18.28 16.63 18.31
N THR A 40 18.62 15.39 17.91
CA THR A 40 18.06 14.15 18.46
C THR A 40 19.18 13.21 18.93
N VAL A 41 18.86 12.36 19.90
CA VAL A 41 19.76 11.32 20.44
C VAL A 41 19.61 9.99 19.69
N GLU A 42 18.63 9.91 18.79
CA GLU A 42 18.32 8.70 18.02
C GLU A 42 19.48 8.32 17.07
N ASP A 43 19.54 7.03 16.73
CA ASP A 43 20.48 6.55 15.73
C ASP A 43 20.22 7.22 14.38
N ARG A 44 21.30 7.52 13.64
CA ARG A 44 21.19 7.99 12.25
C ARG A 44 20.51 6.91 11.41
N GLU A 45 19.77 7.33 10.38
CA GLU A 45 19.24 6.40 9.40
C GLU A 45 20.38 5.55 8.82
N ARG A 46 20.23 4.23 8.92
CA ARG A 46 21.21 3.29 8.39
C ARG A 46 20.95 3.17 6.89
N SER A 47 22.00 3.24 6.08
CA SER A 47 21.90 3.06 4.62
C SER A 47 21.26 1.72 4.20
N GLY A 48 21.27 0.73 5.10
CA GLY A 48 20.72 -0.60 4.84
C GLY A 48 21.47 -1.34 3.73
N ARG A 49 20.90 -2.46 3.30
CA ARG A 49 21.36 -3.19 2.11
C ARG A 49 20.73 -2.54 0.88
N PRO A 50 21.51 -2.17 -0.15
CA PRO A 50 20.94 -1.58 -1.37
C PRO A 50 19.96 -2.57 -2.02
N SER A 51 18.83 -2.05 -2.50
CA SER A 51 17.90 -2.84 -3.31
C SER A 51 18.51 -3.10 -4.68
N SER A 52 18.38 -4.32 -5.18
CA SER A 52 18.76 -4.67 -6.56
C SER A 52 17.63 -4.41 -7.57
N ILE A 53 16.52 -3.81 -7.12
CA ILE A 53 15.31 -3.60 -7.91
C ILE A 53 15.40 -2.19 -8.48
N SER A 54 15.50 -2.08 -9.81
CA SER A 54 15.44 -0.80 -10.52
C SER A 54 14.01 -0.41 -10.84
N GLU A 55 13.78 0.89 -11.07
CA GLU A 55 12.48 1.42 -11.51
C GLU A 55 12.01 0.77 -12.82
N GLU A 56 12.91 0.57 -13.79
CA GLU A 56 12.61 -0.13 -15.04
C GLU A 56 12.06 -1.55 -14.82
N THR A 57 12.54 -2.23 -13.78
CA THR A 57 12.09 -3.59 -13.43
C THR A 57 10.68 -3.55 -12.85
N ILE A 58 10.38 -2.52 -12.05
CA ILE A 58 9.06 -2.30 -11.48
C ILE A 58 8.06 -2.01 -12.60
N ASP A 59 8.41 -1.15 -13.55
CA ASP A 59 7.55 -0.78 -14.68
C ASP A 59 7.22 -1.99 -15.54
N LYS A 60 8.21 -2.82 -15.88
CA LYS A 60 8.01 -4.07 -16.63
C LYS A 60 7.01 -5.01 -15.95
N VAL A 61 7.15 -5.20 -14.63
CA VAL A 61 6.20 -6.02 -13.86
C VAL A 61 4.82 -5.37 -13.82
N SER A 62 4.76 -4.04 -13.71
CA SER A 62 3.49 -3.31 -13.71
C SER A 62 2.74 -3.47 -15.03
N ASP A 63 3.44 -3.41 -16.16
CA ASP A 63 2.84 -3.52 -17.49
C ASP A 63 2.37 -4.95 -17.77
N ALA A 64 3.18 -5.96 -17.42
CA ALA A 64 2.77 -7.36 -17.50
C ALA A 64 1.47 -7.65 -16.69
N LEU A 65 1.31 -7.00 -15.54
CA LEU A 65 0.11 -7.13 -14.70
C LEU A 65 -1.09 -6.34 -15.24
N LYS A 66 -0.89 -5.21 -15.93
CA LYS A 66 -1.97 -4.50 -16.62
C LYS A 66 -2.54 -5.35 -17.75
N ASP A 67 -1.67 -6.03 -18.50
CA ASP A 67 -2.07 -6.91 -19.60
C ASP A 67 -2.78 -8.18 -19.09
N LYS A 68 -2.24 -8.79 -18.02
CA LYS A 68 -2.75 -10.04 -17.45
C LYS A 68 -2.92 -9.93 -15.92
N PRO A 69 -4.01 -9.33 -15.43
CA PRO A 69 -4.19 -9.07 -13.99
C PRO A 69 -4.38 -10.32 -13.13
N GLN A 70 -4.81 -11.43 -13.73
CA GLN A 70 -5.02 -12.71 -13.04
C GLN A 70 -3.79 -13.63 -13.11
N SER A 71 -2.65 -13.13 -13.59
CA SER A 71 -1.42 -13.93 -13.73
C SER A 71 -0.81 -14.28 -12.37
N SER A 72 -0.22 -15.47 -12.28
CA SER A 72 0.49 -15.88 -11.07
C SER A 72 1.87 -15.21 -10.99
N VAL A 73 2.40 -15.05 -9.78
CA VAL A 73 3.76 -14.51 -9.54
C VAL A 73 4.81 -15.22 -10.39
N ARG A 74 4.72 -16.56 -10.52
CA ARG A 74 5.66 -17.35 -11.32
C ARG A 74 5.51 -17.10 -12.81
N SER A 75 4.30 -16.88 -13.30
CA SER A 75 4.06 -16.52 -14.71
C SER A 75 4.72 -15.19 -15.03
N VAL A 76 4.46 -14.17 -14.21
CA VAL A 76 5.04 -12.82 -14.38
C VAL A 76 6.56 -12.85 -14.25
N ALA A 77 7.09 -13.64 -13.33
CA ALA A 77 8.54 -13.83 -13.17
C ALA A 77 9.19 -14.39 -14.44
N THR A 78 8.57 -15.41 -15.05
CA THR A 78 9.03 -15.98 -16.33
C THR A 78 8.90 -14.96 -17.47
N ASP A 79 7.76 -14.28 -17.57
CA ASP A 79 7.48 -13.32 -18.65
C ASP A 79 8.46 -12.13 -18.61
N CYS A 80 8.78 -11.63 -17.40
CA CYS A 80 9.70 -10.52 -17.21
C CYS A 80 11.18 -10.94 -17.04
N SER A 81 11.48 -12.25 -17.01
CA SER A 81 12.82 -12.80 -16.72
C SER A 81 13.42 -12.33 -15.38
N ILE A 82 12.59 -12.25 -14.34
CA ILE A 82 12.96 -11.80 -12.98
C ILE A 82 12.82 -12.99 -12.02
N PRO A 83 13.66 -13.13 -10.98
CA PRO A 83 13.46 -14.14 -9.95
C PRO A 83 12.10 -14.00 -9.25
N PRO A 84 11.37 -15.11 -8.98
CA PRO A 84 10.01 -15.06 -8.44
C PRO A 84 9.93 -14.38 -7.06
N THR A 85 11.00 -14.44 -6.27
CA THR A 85 11.09 -13.74 -4.98
C THR A 85 11.15 -12.23 -5.16
N ALA A 86 11.91 -11.73 -6.15
CA ALA A 86 11.97 -10.32 -6.48
C ALA A 86 10.64 -9.84 -7.07
N THR A 87 10.04 -10.61 -7.98
CA THR A 87 8.71 -10.31 -8.54
C THR A 87 7.65 -10.21 -7.44
N HIS A 88 7.63 -11.15 -6.48
CA HIS A 88 6.72 -11.09 -5.35
C HIS A 88 6.92 -9.80 -4.52
N ARG A 89 8.17 -9.44 -4.20
CA ARG A 89 8.48 -8.20 -3.47
C ARG A 89 8.05 -6.96 -4.25
N ILE A 90 8.27 -6.91 -5.56
CA ILE A 90 7.78 -5.81 -6.42
C ILE A 90 6.26 -5.69 -6.30
N MET A 91 5.55 -6.81 -6.43
CA MET A 91 4.08 -6.82 -6.33
C MET A 91 3.59 -6.35 -4.96
N THR A 92 4.21 -6.78 -3.86
CA THR A 92 3.70 -6.50 -2.50
C THR A 92 4.22 -5.20 -1.88
N GLU A 93 5.51 -4.88 -2.06
CA GLU A 93 6.18 -3.73 -1.41
C GLU A 93 6.08 -2.47 -2.28
N TYR A 94 6.26 -2.58 -3.60
CA TYR A 94 6.36 -1.42 -4.50
C TYR A 94 5.01 -1.09 -5.15
N LEU A 95 4.30 -2.10 -5.67
CA LEU A 95 2.98 -1.92 -6.28
C LEU A 95 1.83 -2.02 -5.26
N ALA A 96 2.14 -2.36 -4.00
CA ALA A 96 1.17 -2.52 -2.90
C ALA A 96 -0.03 -3.44 -3.23
N LEU A 97 0.15 -4.41 -4.12
CA LEU A 97 -0.90 -5.32 -4.55
C LEU A 97 -1.24 -6.33 -3.47
N LYS A 98 -2.50 -6.75 -3.47
CA LYS A 98 -3.00 -7.82 -2.61
C LYS A 98 -3.40 -9.02 -3.47
N PRO A 99 -3.20 -10.26 -2.96
CA PRO A 99 -3.59 -11.44 -3.70
C PRO A 99 -5.10 -11.41 -3.95
N TYR A 100 -5.49 -11.62 -5.21
CA TYR A 100 -6.89 -11.76 -5.57
C TYR A 100 -7.46 -13.03 -4.95
N LYS A 101 -8.68 -12.93 -4.38
CA LYS A 101 -9.43 -14.08 -3.90
C LYS A 101 -10.45 -14.48 -4.96
N ALA A 102 -10.25 -15.64 -5.58
CA ALA A 102 -11.22 -16.18 -6.52
C ALA A 102 -12.57 -16.39 -5.80
N GLN A 103 -13.62 -15.76 -6.31
CA GLN A 103 -14.99 -15.95 -5.85
C GLN A 103 -15.73 -16.82 -6.85
N PHE A 104 -16.39 -17.87 -6.34
CA PHE A 104 -17.32 -18.66 -7.15
C PHE A 104 -18.65 -17.92 -7.21
N VAL A 105 -19.06 -17.56 -8.42
CA VAL A 105 -20.34 -16.93 -8.71
C VAL A 105 -21.17 -17.84 -9.61
N GLN A 106 -22.49 -17.70 -9.56
CA GLN A 106 -23.37 -18.40 -10.49
C GLN A 106 -23.13 -17.89 -11.91
N GLN A 107 -23.08 -18.82 -12.87
CA GLN A 107 -23.00 -18.47 -14.28
C GLN A 107 -24.26 -17.71 -14.68
N LEU A 108 -24.07 -16.65 -15.46
CA LEU A 108 -25.12 -15.83 -16.03
C LEU A 108 -25.20 -16.09 -17.53
N TYR A 109 -26.40 -16.32 -18.04
CA TYR A 109 -26.67 -16.33 -19.47
C TYR A 109 -27.10 -14.95 -19.96
N GLU A 110 -27.07 -14.72 -21.27
CA GLU A 110 -27.41 -13.42 -21.87
C GLU A 110 -28.85 -12.99 -21.49
N GLU A 111 -29.78 -13.94 -21.45
CA GLU A 111 -31.19 -13.72 -21.08
C GLU A 111 -31.32 -13.27 -19.61
N ASP A 112 -30.54 -13.86 -18.71
CA ASP A 112 -30.55 -13.53 -17.28
C ASP A 112 -30.14 -12.08 -17.00
N LEU A 113 -29.35 -11.46 -17.90
CA LEU A 113 -28.89 -10.09 -17.72
C LEU A 113 -30.05 -9.10 -17.78
N GLN A 114 -30.92 -9.23 -18.78
CA GLN A 114 -32.11 -8.39 -18.92
C GLN A 114 -33.06 -8.60 -17.73
N ASP A 115 -33.36 -9.86 -17.41
CA ASP A 115 -34.28 -10.22 -16.33
C ASP A 115 -33.81 -9.68 -14.97
N ARG A 116 -32.50 -9.76 -14.69
CA ARG A 116 -31.93 -9.20 -13.46
C ARG A 116 -32.06 -7.69 -13.43
N VAL A 117 -31.76 -6.97 -14.51
CA VAL A 117 -31.88 -5.51 -14.55
C VAL A 117 -33.33 -5.09 -14.32
N GLU A 118 -34.28 -5.74 -14.98
CA GLU A 118 -35.71 -5.46 -14.78
C GLU A 118 -36.16 -5.74 -13.35
N MET A 119 -35.74 -6.88 -12.78
CA MET A 119 -35.99 -7.21 -11.38
C MET A 119 -35.44 -6.11 -10.45
N TYR A 120 -34.21 -5.66 -10.66
CA TYR A 120 -33.59 -4.59 -9.86
C TYR A 120 -34.37 -3.29 -9.97
N ILE A 121 -34.72 -2.84 -11.17
CA ILE A 121 -35.50 -1.62 -11.39
C ILE A 121 -36.84 -1.70 -10.65
N LYS A 122 -37.54 -2.84 -10.76
CA LYS A 122 -38.83 -3.08 -10.09
C LYS A 122 -38.69 -3.02 -8.57
N VAL A 123 -37.67 -3.67 -8.00
CA VAL A 123 -37.39 -3.66 -6.55
C VAL A 123 -37.02 -2.25 -6.08
N LEU A 124 -36.16 -1.53 -6.82
CA LEU A 124 -35.74 -0.18 -6.49
C LEU A 124 -36.93 0.78 -6.47
N ASN A 125 -37.76 0.76 -7.53
CA ASN A 125 -38.96 1.59 -7.65
C ASN A 125 -39.95 1.33 -6.53
N ARG A 126 -40.13 0.05 -6.13
CA ARG A 126 -40.98 -0.30 -4.99
C ARG A 126 -40.45 0.27 -3.68
N LYS A 127 -39.14 0.14 -3.41
CA LYS A 127 -38.51 0.71 -2.21
C LYS A 127 -38.60 2.24 -2.16
N LEU A 128 -38.34 2.90 -3.28
CA LEU A 128 -38.41 4.37 -3.39
C LEU A 128 -39.85 4.89 -3.25
N ALA A 129 -40.83 4.16 -3.79
CA ALA A 129 -42.25 4.51 -3.61
C ALA A 129 -42.69 4.41 -2.14
N ILE A 130 -42.14 3.45 -1.39
CA ILE A 130 -42.40 3.31 0.05
C ILE A 130 -41.75 4.45 0.86
N SER A 131 -40.54 4.89 0.51
CA SER A 131 -39.85 5.94 1.27
C SER A 131 -40.26 7.37 0.89
N TYR A 132 -40.71 7.62 -0.33
CA TYR A 132 -41.01 8.98 -0.83
C TYR A 132 -42.45 9.18 -1.34
N GLY A 133 -43.32 8.16 -1.35
CA GLY A 133 -44.77 8.34 -1.55
C GLY A 133 -45.30 8.44 -2.99
N ALA A 134 -44.64 7.80 -3.96
CA ALA A 134 -45.00 7.64 -5.40
C ALA A 134 -44.37 8.64 -6.41
N PRO A 135 -44.39 8.28 -7.71
CA PRO A 135 -43.28 7.63 -8.40
C PRO A 135 -42.30 8.65 -8.98
N VAL A 136 -41.01 8.43 -8.72
CA VAL A 136 -39.94 9.21 -9.34
C VAL A 136 -39.84 8.82 -10.83
N MET A 137 -40.76 9.36 -11.64
CA MET A 137 -40.70 9.37 -13.12
C MET A 137 -39.39 9.92 -13.66
N TYR A 138 -38.56 10.52 -12.79
CA TYR A 138 -37.31 11.19 -13.12
C TYR A 138 -36.08 10.27 -13.25
N MET A 139 -36.13 9.01 -12.80
CA MET A 139 -34.92 8.16 -12.86
C MET A 139 -34.82 7.31 -14.12
N VAL A 140 -35.95 6.90 -14.74
CA VAL A 140 -35.94 6.07 -15.96
C VAL A 140 -35.36 6.82 -17.16
N THR A 141 -35.53 8.15 -17.22
CA THR A 141 -34.91 9.02 -18.23
C THR A 141 -33.40 9.12 -18.10
N ILE A 142 -32.85 9.00 -16.88
CA ILE A 142 -31.39 9.06 -16.67
C ILE A 142 -30.73 7.76 -17.17
N TYR A 143 -31.29 6.59 -16.84
CA TYR A 143 -30.72 5.30 -17.26
C TYR A 143 -30.77 5.08 -18.78
N ARG A 144 -31.78 5.61 -19.48
CA ARG A 144 -31.88 5.52 -20.96
C ARG A 144 -30.84 6.38 -21.69
N ASN A 145 -30.34 7.43 -21.06
CA ASN A 145 -29.24 8.24 -21.59
C ASN A 145 -27.88 7.61 -21.30
N TYR A 146 -27.68 6.95 -20.15
CA TYR A 146 -26.42 6.30 -19.81
C TYR A 146 -26.06 5.10 -20.71
N SER A 147 -27.05 4.41 -21.30
CA SER A 147 -26.82 3.33 -22.27
C SER A 147 -26.32 3.82 -23.64
N ASN A 148 -26.48 5.11 -23.96
CA ASN A 148 -26.05 5.73 -25.23
C ASN A 148 -24.71 6.48 -25.12
N ILE A 149 -24.03 6.43 -23.96
CA ILE A 149 -22.81 7.22 -23.68
C ILE A 149 -21.56 6.31 -23.49
N LYS A 150 -21.63 5.03 -23.86
CA LYS A 150 -20.39 4.24 -24.00
C LYS A 150 -19.83 4.40 -25.42
N PRO A 151 -18.57 4.82 -25.60
CA PRO A 151 -17.85 4.60 -26.86
C PRO A 151 -17.64 3.10 -27.10
#